data_AF-A0A520ZYL7-F1
#
_entry.id   AF-A0A520ZYL7-F1
#
_cell.length_a   1.000
_cell.length_b   1.000
_cell.length_c   1.000
_cell.angle_alpha   90.00
_cell.angle_beta   90.00
_cell.angle_gamma   90.00
#
_symmetry.space_group_name_H-M   'P 1'
#
loop_
_entity.id
_entity.type
_entity.pdbx_description
1 polymer ?
#
loop_
_entity_poly.entity_id
_entity_poly.type
_entity_poly.pdbx_seq_one_letter_code
_entity_poly.pdbx_strand_id
1 'polypeptide(L)'
;MRVRLEKIISGGQTGADQGGLDGAIACDVPHGGTIPAGRKTEAGMLPLSYTMHEIDSDRYSDRTERNVIDGDGTLILSHGPLTGGSALTQKIALQRAKPCLHIDFSRVEMHQACQRTAAWIENSGIKVLNVAGPRASSDPTIYEMTRELIILLLGGDVE
;
A
#
# COMPACT_ATOMS: atom_id res chain seq x y z
N MET A 1 -3.11 -3.74 -18.76
CA MET A 1 -2.16 -2.59 -18.62
C MET A 1 -1.02 -3.05 -17.72
N ARG A 2 0.22 -2.68 -18.01
CA ARG A 2 1.38 -3.01 -17.18
C ARG A 2 2.11 -1.73 -16.82
N VAL A 3 2.23 -1.44 -15.53
CA VAL A 3 3.03 -0.29 -15.05
C VAL A 3 4.45 -0.72 -14.73
N ARG A 4 5.40 0.23 -14.76
CA ARG A 4 6.78 0.00 -14.31
C ARG A 4 7.00 0.75 -13.01
N LEU A 5 7.06 0.02 -11.91
CA LEU A 5 7.45 0.52 -10.59
C LEU A 5 8.87 0.06 -10.27
N GLU A 6 9.65 0.95 -9.68
CA GLU A 6 10.99 0.64 -9.17
C GLU A 6 10.91 -0.04 -7.80
N LYS A 7 9.87 0.28 -7.01
CA LYS A 7 9.66 -0.29 -5.67
C LYS A 7 8.20 -0.15 -5.20
N ILE A 8 7.73 -1.10 -4.41
CA ILE A 8 6.53 -0.96 -3.58
C ILE A 8 6.94 -0.86 -2.11
N ILE A 9 6.35 0.09 -1.38
CA ILE A 9 6.56 0.25 0.06
C ILE A 9 5.25 0.20 0.84
N SER A 10 5.29 -0.24 2.10
CA SER A 10 4.16 -0.15 3.01
C SER A 10 4.61 -0.06 4.48
N GLY A 11 3.64 0.04 5.40
CA GLY A 11 3.89 0.02 6.85
C GLY A 11 4.03 -1.37 7.46
N GLY A 12 3.91 -2.44 6.67
CA GLY A 12 4.02 -3.83 7.12
C GLY A 12 2.88 -4.34 8.01
N GLN A 13 1.82 -3.56 8.23
CA GLN A 13 0.64 -4.01 8.98
C GLN A 13 -0.04 -5.21 8.28
N THR A 14 -0.83 -6.00 9.01
CA THR A 14 -1.74 -6.97 8.37
C THR A 14 -2.70 -6.27 7.39
N GLY A 15 -3.40 -7.04 6.55
CA GLY A 15 -4.35 -6.46 5.61
C GLY A 15 -3.64 -5.84 4.39
N ALA A 16 -3.98 -4.60 4.06
CA ALA A 16 -3.54 -3.97 2.81
C ALA A 16 -2.02 -3.78 2.73
N ASP A 17 -1.37 -3.43 3.84
CA ASP A 17 0.08 -3.20 3.88
C ASP A 17 0.85 -4.47 3.47
N GLN A 18 0.53 -5.62 4.07
CA GLN A 18 1.12 -6.91 3.70
C GLN A 18 0.68 -7.39 2.32
N GLY A 19 -0.59 -7.21 1.94
CA GLY A 19 -1.05 -7.56 0.60
C GLY A 19 -0.28 -6.82 -0.50
N GLY A 20 0.10 -5.56 -0.25
CA GLY A 20 0.92 -4.78 -1.17
C GLY A 20 2.35 -5.31 -1.30
N LEU A 21 2.98 -5.68 -0.18
CA LEU A 21 4.32 -6.27 -0.16
C LEU A 21 4.34 -7.64 -0.84
N ASP A 22 3.36 -8.49 -0.53
CA ASP A 22 3.29 -9.84 -1.08
C ASP A 22 2.93 -9.85 -2.57
N GLY A 23 2.17 -8.86 -3.04
CA GLY A 23 1.95 -8.62 -4.46
C GLY A 23 3.24 -8.22 -5.19
N ALA A 24 4.06 -7.36 -4.58
CA ALA A 24 5.36 -6.98 -5.12
C ALA A 24 6.32 -8.17 -5.20
N ILE A 25 6.39 -8.97 -4.12
CA ILE A 25 7.21 -10.19 -4.03
C ILE A 25 6.79 -11.19 -5.12
N ALA A 26 5.49 -11.41 -5.31
CA ALA A 26 4.98 -12.35 -6.31
C ALA A 26 5.33 -11.96 -7.76
N CYS A 27 5.65 -10.69 -8.01
CA CYS A 27 6.01 -10.16 -9.33
C CYS A 27 7.49 -9.79 -9.45
N ASP A 28 8.35 -10.22 -8.52
CA ASP A 28 9.78 -9.89 -8.47
C ASP A 28 10.08 -8.38 -8.50
N VAL A 29 9.18 -7.56 -7.96
CA VAL A 29 9.38 -6.12 -7.81
C VAL A 29 9.97 -5.84 -6.42
N PRO A 30 11.01 -4.97 -6.32
CA PRO A 30 11.56 -4.61 -5.02
C PRO A 30 10.47 -4.13 -4.05
N HIS A 31 10.51 -4.62 -2.81
CA HIS A 31 9.57 -4.26 -1.76
C HIS A 31 10.29 -3.64 -0.56
N GLY A 32 9.54 -2.99 0.34
CA GLY A 32 10.03 -2.61 1.65
C GLY A 32 9.18 -1.56 2.34
N GLY A 33 9.82 -0.61 3.01
CA GLY A 33 9.15 0.50 3.68
C GLY A 33 9.56 0.62 5.13
N THR A 34 8.96 1.60 5.80
CA THR A 34 9.22 1.92 7.19
C THR A 34 8.22 1.24 8.12
N ILE A 35 8.71 0.59 9.17
CA ILE A 35 7.92 -0.13 10.18
C ILE A 35 8.32 0.38 11.59
N PRO A 36 7.42 0.39 12.59
CA PRO A 36 7.79 0.82 13.94
C PRO A 36 8.83 -0.13 14.57
N ALA A 37 9.48 0.35 15.62
CA ALA A 37 10.43 -0.42 16.42
C ALA A 37 9.84 -1.78 16.85
N GLY A 38 10.64 -2.84 16.71
CA GLY A 38 10.23 -4.21 16.99
C GLY A 38 9.33 -4.82 15.91
N ARG A 39 9.31 -4.22 14.71
CA ARG A 39 8.54 -4.68 13.53
C ARG A 39 7.06 -4.94 13.85
N LYS A 40 6.46 -4.11 14.69
CA LYS A 40 5.16 -4.36 15.31
C LYS A 40 4.01 -4.29 14.30
N THR A 41 3.20 -5.34 14.26
CA THR A 41 1.90 -5.42 13.59
C THR A 41 0.82 -5.82 14.59
N GLU A 42 -0.45 -5.90 14.20
CA GLU A 42 -1.50 -6.42 15.08
C GLU A 42 -1.37 -7.93 15.36
N ALA A 43 -0.73 -8.67 14.46
CA ALA A 43 -0.49 -10.11 14.60
C ALA A 43 0.85 -10.43 15.28
N GLY A 44 1.53 -9.42 15.83
CA GLY A 44 2.86 -9.53 16.41
C GLY A 44 3.96 -9.03 15.47
N MET A 45 5.17 -9.58 15.61
CA MET A 45 6.34 -9.14 14.86
C MET A 45 6.23 -9.55 13.39
N LEU A 46 6.42 -8.62 12.45
CA LEU A 46 6.49 -8.93 11.02
C LEU A 46 7.71 -9.81 10.73
N PRO A 47 7.58 -10.91 9.94
CA PRO A 47 8.69 -11.79 9.61
C PRO A 47 9.92 -11.05 9.04
N LEU A 48 11.12 -11.59 9.31
CA LEU A 48 12.38 -11.01 8.84
C LEU A 48 12.60 -11.17 7.32
N SER A 49 11.78 -11.98 6.65
CA SER A 49 11.77 -12.10 5.18
C SER A 49 11.38 -10.81 4.46
N TYR A 50 10.67 -9.90 5.13
CA TYR A 50 10.31 -8.60 4.58
C TYR A 50 11.45 -7.58 4.76
N THR A 51 11.88 -6.96 3.66
CA THR A 51 12.97 -5.97 3.65
C THR A 51 12.49 -4.61 4.15
N MET A 52 12.40 -4.43 5.47
CA MET A 52 11.85 -3.23 6.12
C MET A 52 12.92 -2.43 6.86
N HIS A 53 12.73 -1.11 6.94
CA HIS A 53 13.52 -0.21 7.75
C HIS A 53 12.76 0.11 9.05
N GLU A 54 13.32 -0.29 10.19
CA GLU A 54 12.76 0.07 11.50
C GLU A 54 13.11 1.52 11.85
N ILE A 55 12.15 2.24 12.43
CA ILE A 55 12.40 3.55 13.04
C ILE A 55 12.45 3.46 14.56
N ASP A 56 13.17 4.40 15.18
CA ASP A 56 13.26 4.57 16.63
C ASP A 56 11.96 5.19 17.23
N SER A 57 10.81 4.67 16.83
CA SER A 57 9.49 5.02 17.34
C SER A 57 8.55 3.83 17.22
N ASP A 58 7.75 3.58 18.24
CA ASP A 58 6.71 2.55 18.23
C ASP A 58 5.36 3.08 17.70
N ARG A 59 5.28 4.37 17.38
CA ARG A 59 4.05 5.03 16.95
C ARG A 59 3.76 4.74 15.48
N TYR A 60 2.58 4.20 15.22
CA TYR A 60 2.11 3.98 13.84
C TYR A 60 1.97 5.27 13.02
N SER A 61 1.82 6.44 13.63
CA SER A 61 1.79 7.71 12.88
C SER A 61 3.11 7.99 12.18
N ASP A 62 4.23 7.70 12.85
CA ASP A 62 5.56 8.15 12.42
C ASP A 62 6.01 7.32 11.20
N ARG A 63 5.78 6.00 11.25
CA ARG A 63 5.99 5.11 10.10
C ARG A 63 5.04 5.42 8.92
N THR A 64 3.80 5.83 9.21
CA THR A 64 2.83 6.21 8.16
C THR A 64 3.32 7.43 7.40
N GLU A 65 3.71 8.46 8.14
CA GLU A 65 4.24 9.67 7.56
C GLU A 65 5.50 9.42 6.75
N ARG A 66 6.42 8.61 7.28
CA ARG A 66 7.65 8.26 6.57
C ARG A 66 7.38 7.56 5.24
N ASN A 67 6.49 6.57 5.21
CA ASN A 67 6.12 5.88 3.97
C ASN A 67 5.43 6.80 2.95
N VAL A 68 4.63 7.76 3.39
CA VAL A 68 4.03 8.77 2.48
C VAL A 68 5.10 9.67 1.87
N ILE A 69 6.12 10.05 2.65
CA ILE A 69 7.22 10.90 2.19
C ILE A 69 8.13 10.14 1.21
N ASP A 70 8.48 8.89 1.55
CA ASP A 70 9.42 8.07 0.79
C ASP A 70 8.83 7.51 -0.53
N GLY A 71 7.50 7.37 -0.63
CA GLY A 71 6.84 6.98 -1.88
C GLY A 71 6.57 8.17 -2.78
N ASP A 72 6.65 8.01 -4.10
CA ASP A 72 6.28 9.07 -5.06
C ASP A 72 4.78 9.36 -5.05
N GLY A 73 3.96 8.35 -4.74
CA GLY A 73 2.54 8.48 -4.50
C GLY A 73 2.01 7.39 -3.58
N THR A 74 0.84 7.63 -2.99
CA THR A 74 0.18 6.69 -2.06
C THR A 74 -1.13 6.17 -2.62
N LEU A 75 -1.21 4.86 -2.80
CA LEU A 75 -2.45 4.13 -3.10
C LEU A 75 -3.06 3.65 -1.79
N ILE A 76 -4.31 4.06 -1.52
CA ILE A 76 -5.09 3.64 -0.37
C ILE A 76 -6.23 2.76 -0.85
N LEU A 77 -6.34 1.55 -0.29
CA LEU A 77 -7.35 0.55 -0.64
C LEU A 77 -8.26 0.28 0.55
N SER A 78 -9.58 0.18 0.33
CA SER A 78 -10.55 -0.15 1.38
C SER A 78 -11.85 -0.73 0.81
N HIS A 79 -12.68 -1.28 1.70
CA HIS A 79 -14.13 -1.38 1.47
C HIS A 79 -14.85 -0.28 2.26
N GLY A 80 -15.44 0.68 1.55
CA GLY A 80 -16.11 1.85 2.11
C GLY A 80 -15.17 3.02 2.41
N PRO A 81 -15.66 4.04 3.14
CA PRO A 81 -14.90 5.26 3.41
C PRO A 81 -13.65 5.01 4.27
N LEU A 82 -12.63 5.84 4.08
CA LEU A 82 -11.41 5.77 4.86
C LEU A 82 -11.67 6.11 6.33
N THR A 83 -11.16 5.28 7.23
CA THR A 83 -11.21 5.49 8.68
C THR A 83 -9.85 5.22 9.31
N GLY A 84 -9.67 5.61 10.58
CA GLY A 84 -8.48 5.29 11.37
C GLY A 84 -7.15 5.61 10.68
N GLY A 85 -6.26 4.62 10.62
CA GLY A 85 -4.94 4.75 10.00
C GLY A 85 -5.00 5.14 8.52
N SER A 86 -5.93 4.59 7.74
CA SER A 86 -6.07 4.91 6.31
C SER A 86 -6.49 6.36 6.08
N ALA A 87 -7.40 6.89 6.90
CA ALA A 87 -7.78 8.31 6.86
C ALA A 87 -6.61 9.23 7.24
N LEU A 88 -5.80 8.82 8.23
CA LEU A 88 -4.57 9.53 8.59
C LEU A 88 -3.58 9.53 7.41
N THR A 89 -3.38 8.40 6.73
CA THR A 89 -2.53 8.31 5.55
C THR A 89 -2.95 9.31 4.47
N GLN A 90 -4.25 9.36 4.13
CA GLN A 90 -4.76 10.32 3.15
C GLN A 90 -4.51 11.77 3.59
N LYS A 91 -4.79 12.09 4.86
CA LYS A 91 -4.55 13.42 5.42
C LYS A 91 -3.08 13.82 5.29
N ILE A 92 -2.15 12.94 5.62
CA ILE A 92 -0.72 13.20 5.51
C ILE A 92 -0.31 13.40 4.04
N ALA A 93 -0.78 12.55 3.12
CA ALA A 93 -0.46 12.69 1.70
C ALA A 93 -0.90 14.06 1.15
N LEU A 94 -2.10 14.51 1.49
CA LEU A 94 -2.60 15.85 1.13
C LEU A 94 -1.75 16.96 1.76
N GLN A 95 -1.41 16.85 3.04
CA GLN A 95 -0.57 17.84 3.74
C GLN A 95 0.85 17.93 3.18
N ARG A 96 1.39 16.81 2.68
CA ARG A 96 2.72 16.73 2.06
C ARG A 96 2.70 17.01 0.56
N ALA A 97 1.54 17.37 0.00
CA ALA A 97 1.32 17.59 -1.43
C ALA A 97 1.79 16.39 -2.30
N LYS A 98 1.63 15.18 -1.79
CA LYS A 98 1.98 13.93 -2.50
C LYS A 98 0.76 13.39 -3.25
N PRO A 99 0.93 12.87 -4.48
CA PRO A 99 -0.12 12.16 -5.19
C PRO A 99 -0.75 11.07 -4.31
N CYS A 100 -2.09 11.06 -4.24
CA CYS A 100 -2.83 10.10 -3.44
C CYS A 100 -4.05 9.61 -4.23
N LEU A 101 -4.20 8.30 -4.36
CA LEU A 101 -5.38 7.68 -4.95
C LEU A 101 -6.07 6.79 -3.92
N HIS A 102 -7.39 6.94 -3.78
CA HIS A 102 -8.22 6.02 -3.02
C HIS A 102 -9.05 5.15 -3.98
N ILE A 103 -8.94 3.84 -3.82
CA ILE A 103 -9.82 2.85 -4.43
C ILE A 103 -10.69 2.23 -3.33
N ASP A 104 -12.00 2.32 -3.54
CA ASP A 104 -13.01 1.72 -2.69
C ASP A 104 -13.61 0.50 -3.40
N PHE A 105 -13.20 -0.70 -2.98
CA PHE A 105 -13.68 -1.97 -3.55
C PHE A 105 -15.17 -2.23 -3.30
N SER A 106 -15.85 -1.47 -2.45
CA SER A 106 -17.32 -1.51 -2.34
C SER A 106 -18.03 -0.78 -3.49
N ARG A 107 -17.28 -0.03 -4.30
CA ARG A 107 -17.80 0.83 -5.37
C ARG A 107 -17.21 0.55 -6.74
N VAL A 108 -16.05 -0.10 -6.81
CA VAL A 108 -15.40 -0.43 -8.07
C VAL A 108 -14.91 -1.86 -8.10
N GLU A 109 -15.14 -2.50 -9.25
CA GLU A 109 -14.65 -3.83 -9.56
C GLU A 109 -13.14 -3.84 -9.78
N MET A 110 -12.51 -5.01 -9.61
CA MET A 110 -11.05 -5.19 -9.72
C MET A 110 -10.47 -4.64 -11.03
N HIS A 111 -11.13 -4.92 -12.16
CA HIS A 111 -10.66 -4.44 -13.47
C HIS A 111 -10.64 -2.90 -13.55
N GLN A 112 -11.69 -2.24 -13.06
CA GLN A 112 -11.75 -0.78 -13.03
C GLN A 112 -10.75 -0.18 -12.06
N ALA A 113 -10.56 -0.83 -10.90
CA ALA A 113 -9.54 -0.44 -9.93
C ALA A 113 -8.13 -0.50 -10.55
N CYS A 114 -7.81 -1.55 -11.31
CA CYS A 114 -6.54 -1.69 -12.01
C CYS A 114 -6.34 -0.58 -13.05
N GLN A 115 -7.34 -0.33 -13.91
CA GLN A 115 -7.28 0.74 -14.93
C GLN A 115 -7.05 2.13 -14.29
N ARG A 116 -7.83 2.46 -13.26
CA ARG A 116 -7.72 3.73 -12.54
C ARG A 116 -6.35 3.89 -11.88
N THR A 117 -5.85 2.83 -11.25
CA THR A 117 -4.55 2.83 -10.58
C THR A 117 -3.41 2.97 -11.58
N ALA A 118 -3.45 2.23 -12.70
CA ALA A 118 -2.43 2.29 -13.74
C ALA A 118 -2.36 3.69 -14.37
N ALA A 119 -3.51 4.24 -14.78
CA ALA A 119 -3.58 5.59 -15.33
C ALA A 119 -3.08 6.65 -14.34
N TRP A 120 -3.42 6.51 -13.06
CA TRP A 120 -2.93 7.43 -12.02
C TRP A 120 -1.41 7.33 -11.80
N ILE A 121 -0.83 6.13 -11.80
CA ILE A 121 0.62 5.91 -11.69
C ILE A 121 1.35 6.57 -12.85
N GLU A 122 0.90 6.33 -14.07
CA GLU A 122 1.52 6.89 -15.28
C GLU A 122 1.43 8.42 -15.31
N ASN A 123 0.23 8.98 -15.09
CA ASN A 123 0.01 10.42 -15.12
C ASN A 123 0.75 11.17 -14.01
N SER A 124 1.01 10.50 -12.88
CA SER A 124 1.71 11.09 -11.74
C SER A 124 3.22 10.80 -11.73
N GLY A 125 3.72 10.02 -12.71
CA GLY A 125 5.13 9.64 -12.79
C GLY A 125 5.64 8.84 -11.58
N ILE A 126 4.78 8.00 -10.99
CA ILE A 126 5.10 7.26 -9.76
C ILE A 126 6.04 6.10 -10.06
N LYS A 127 7.19 6.05 -9.37
CA LYS A 127 8.18 4.97 -9.46
C LYS A 127 8.24 4.16 -8.18
N VAL A 128 8.14 4.81 -7.03
CA VAL A 128 8.01 4.20 -5.70
C VAL A 128 6.56 4.34 -5.24
N LEU A 129 5.82 3.24 -5.20
CA LEU A 129 4.41 3.24 -4.79
C LEU A 129 4.30 2.88 -3.30
N ASN A 130 3.74 3.79 -2.49
CA ASN A 130 3.30 3.45 -1.14
C ASN A 130 1.89 2.84 -1.20
N VAL A 131 1.70 1.66 -0.60
CA VAL A 131 0.40 0.98 -0.49
C VAL A 131 -0.05 1.01 0.96
N ALA A 132 -1.29 1.41 1.19
CA ALA A 132 -1.89 1.50 2.51
C ALA A 132 -3.37 1.07 2.52
N GLY A 133 -3.88 0.72 3.69
CA GLY A 133 -5.29 0.40 3.89
C GLY A 133 -5.57 -0.15 5.28
N PRO A 134 -6.80 -0.63 5.53
CA PRO A 134 -7.14 -1.22 6.81
C PRO A 134 -6.33 -2.49 7.10
N ARG A 135 -6.16 -2.73 8.39
CA ARG A 135 -5.61 -3.98 8.93
C ARG A 135 -6.63 -5.12 8.82
N ALA A 136 -6.16 -6.36 8.79
CA ALA A 136 -7.00 -7.54 8.58
C ALA A 136 -8.15 -7.66 9.60
N SER A 137 -7.92 -7.31 10.87
CA SER A 137 -8.98 -7.32 11.90
C SER A 137 -10.12 -6.33 11.64
N SER A 138 -9.87 -5.27 10.86
CA SER A 138 -10.88 -4.28 10.49
C SER A 138 -11.57 -4.62 9.17
N ASP A 139 -10.85 -5.30 8.26
CA ASP A 139 -11.35 -5.75 6.97
C ASP A 139 -10.64 -7.07 6.58
N PRO A 140 -11.29 -8.23 6.77
CA PRO A 140 -10.64 -9.53 6.54
C PRO A 140 -10.31 -9.85 5.08
N THR A 141 -10.97 -9.20 4.11
CA THR A 141 -10.78 -9.49 2.68
C THR A 141 -9.77 -8.56 2.00
N ILE A 142 -9.42 -7.44 2.65
CA ILE A 142 -8.59 -6.41 2.02
C ILE A 142 -7.18 -6.88 1.65
N TYR A 143 -6.63 -7.86 2.37
CA TYR A 143 -5.32 -8.43 2.06
C TYR A 143 -5.31 -9.03 0.65
N GLU A 144 -6.25 -9.94 0.36
CA GLU A 144 -6.31 -10.61 -0.95
C GLU A 144 -6.64 -9.63 -2.06
N MET A 145 -7.61 -8.73 -1.83
CA MET A 145 -7.97 -7.70 -2.81
C MET A 145 -6.78 -6.80 -3.16
N THR A 146 -5.99 -6.43 -2.16
CA THR A 146 -4.78 -5.62 -2.38
C THR A 146 -3.73 -6.40 -3.15
N ARG A 147 -3.46 -7.64 -2.74
CA ARG A 147 -2.46 -8.50 -3.36
C ARG A 147 -2.80 -8.78 -4.82
N GLU A 148 -4.06 -9.11 -5.12
CA GLU A 148 -4.55 -9.36 -6.47
C GLU A 148 -4.41 -8.11 -7.35
N LEU A 149 -4.85 -6.94 -6.87
CA LEU A 149 -4.70 -5.68 -7.61
C LEU A 149 -3.24 -5.41 -7.98
N ILE A 150 -2.31 -5.57 -7.03
CA ILE A 150 -0.89 -5.33 -7.27
C ILE A 150 -0.32 -6.33 -8.29
N ILE A 151 -0.69 -7.61 -8.20
CA ILE A 151 -0.25 -8.62 -9.18
C ILE A 151 -0.77 -8.30 -10.57
N LEU A 152 -2.05 -7.96 -10.73
CA LEU A 152 -2.63 -7.61 -12.03
C LEU A 152 -1.98 -6.34 -12.62
N LEU A 153 -1.70 -5.36 -11.76
CA LEU A 153 -1.06 -4.10 -12.11
C LEU A 153 0.39 -4.28 -12.62
N LEU A 154 1.14 -5.21 -12.02
CA LEU A 154 2.56 -5.47 -12.31
C LEU A 154 2.80 -6.57 -13.35
N GLY A 155 2.02 -7.65 -13.28
CA GLY A 155 2.12 -8.83 -14.14
C GLY A 155 1.60 -8.56 -15.54
N GLY A 156 0.56 -7.72 -15.66
CA GLY A 156 -0.02 -7.30 -16.92
C GLY A 156 -0.55 -8.48 -17.72
N ASP A 157 -1.75 -8.95 -17.39
CA ASP A 157 -2.76 -9.53 -18.28
C ASP A 157 -4.08 -9.60 -17.50
N VAL A 158 -5.06 -8.81 -17.94
CA VAL A 158 -6.47 -9.02 -17.62
C VAL A 158 -7.14 -9.03 -18.99
N GLU A 159 -7.17 -10.20 -19.63
CA GLU A 159 -8.07 -10.41 -20.76
C GLU A 159 -9.52 -10.25 -20.30
#